data_AF-A0A0C3NJR5-F1
#
_entry.id   AF-A0A0C3NJR5-F1
#
_cell.length_a   1.000
_cell.length_b   1.000
_cell.length_c   1.000
_cell.angle_alpha   90.00
_cell.angle_beta   90.00
_cell.angle_gamma   90.00
#
_symmetry.space_group_name_H-M   'P 1'
#
loop_
_entity.id
_entity.type
_entity.pdbx_description
1 polymer ?
#
loop_
_entity_poly.entity_id
_entity_poly.type
_entity_poly.pdbx_seq_one_letter_code
_entity_poly.pdbx_strand_id
1 'polypeptide(L)'
;ALPISNLIDDLADAGYHVPLTLFTHEALSRLQNEPHSVKITKLHHKGQNVYVLDISQFPKEVDMRPLNWYSAWERYLEWVDGRLGSVLRRMWSCHFHFLTRKDDFLESFTAILKFDIEIRRKCASDPKFSLTVDQYKSRFVQLLIKVSNSSSSSEKSSFRSQRFSPYERKPRQDAADESFRGSQRSQPTCLICTRPGHKYSLCTEETTPKGQQMFARSREGKLVRRDNNSPICFPFQLAAAKRPCQDNHPDQHICAVCGSRDHGSSNHKSA
;
A
#
# COMPACT_ATOMS: atom_id res chain seq x y z
N ALA A 1 -9.98 13.17 -16.32
CA ALA A 1 -10.11 12.92 -14.87
C ALA A 1 -11.39 13.57 -14.37
N LEU A 2 -12.04 13.04 -13.32
CA LEU A 2 -13.18 13.71 -12.69
C LEU A 2 -12.67 14.99 -12.00
N PRO A 3 -13.32 16.16 -12.18
CA PRO A 3 -12.89 17.40 -11.52
C PRO A 3 -12.94 17.30 -9.99
N ILE A 4 -12.00 17.94 -9.30
CA ILE A 4 -12.03 17.97 -7.83
C ILE A 4 -13.15 18.92 -7.39
N SER A 5 -13.98 18.47 -6.45
CA SER A 5 -15.14 19.24 -5.97
C SER A 5 -14.72 20.39 -5.06
N ASN A 6 -15.31 21.58 -5.24
CA ASN A 6 -15.09 22.75 -4.37
C ASN A 6 -15.44 22.48 -2.90
N LEU A 7 -16.29 21.48 -2.60
CA LEU A 7 -16.59 21.08 -1.21
C LEU A 7 -15.36 20.52 -0.48
N ILE A 8 -14.41 19.96 -1.23
CA ILE A 8 -13.10 19.55 -0.70
C ILE A 8 -12.27 20.80 -0.38
N ASP A 9 -12.45 21.88 -1.15
CA ASP A 9 -11.75 23.12 -0.90
C ASP A 9 -12.19 23.81 0.38
N ASP A 10 -13.51 23.94 0.56
CA ASP A 10 -14.14 24.52 1.75
C ASP A 10 -13.70 23.79 3.03
N LEU A 11 -13.57 22.46 2.97
CA LEU A 11 -13.11 21.64 4.09
C LEU A 11 -11.67 22.01 4.51
N ALA A 12 -10.77 22.16 3.54
CA ALA A 12 -9.40 22.57 3.82
C ALA A 12 -9.27 24.04 4.22
N ASP A 13 -10.10 24.95 3.69
CA ASP A 13 -10.09 26.37 4.09
C ASP A 13 -10.55 26.56 5.54
N ALA A 14 -11.45 25.69 6.00
CA ALA A 14 -11.82 25.59 7.40
C ALA A 14 -10.73 24.98 8.31
N GLY A 15 -9.56 24.64 7.76
CA GLY A 15 -8.40 24.13 8.49
C GLY A 15 -8.50 22.64 8.88
N TYR A 16 -9.40 21.88 8.26
CA TYR A 16 -9.54 20.45 8.54
C TYR A 16 -8.61 19.61 7.67
N HIS A 17 -8.20 18.46 8.23
CA HIS A 17 -7.53 17.41 7.46
C HIS A 17 -8.45 16.90 6.37
N VAL A 18 -7.98 16.93 5.13
CA VAL A 18 -8.68 16.38 3.96
C VAL A 18 -8.24 14.91 3.76
N PRO A 19 -9.13 13.92 3.99
CA PRO A 19 -8.79 12.52 3.80
C PRO A 19 -8.57 12.19 2.31
N LEU A 20 -7.60 11.32 2.01
CA LEU A 20 -7.38 10.76 0.68
C LEU A 20 -8.63 10.04 0.14
N THR A 21 -9.51 9.57 1.03
CA THR A 21 -10.73 8.86 0.61
C THR A 21 -11.62 9.75 -0.24
N LEU A 22 -11.58 11.08 -0.05
CA LEU A 22 -12.31 12.05 -0.85
C LEU A 22 -11.78 12.16 -2.29
N PHE A 23 -10.54 11.72 -2.54
CA PHE A 23 -9.90 11.71 -3.85
C PHE A 23 -10.03 10.36 -4.57
N THR A 24 -10.80 9.42 -4.01
CA THR A 24 -11.13 8.19 -4.75
C THR A 24 -12.13 8.48 -5.86
N HIS A 25 -12.11 7.67 -6.93
CA HIS A 25 -13.06 7.82 -8.03
C HIS A 25 -14.52 7.76 -7.54
N GLU A 26 -14.83 6.82 -6.63
CA GLU A 26 -16.16 6.66 -6.04
C GLU A 26 -16.61 7.92 -5.29
N ALA A 27 -15.74 8.48 -4.44
CA ALA A 27 -16.06 9.69 -3.70
C ALA A 27 -16.27 10.91 -4.63
N LEU A 28 -15.37 11.11 -5.60
CA LEU A 28 -15.49 12.21 -6.56
C LEU A 28 -16.72 12.07 -7.45
N SER A 29 -17.02 10.86 -7.93
CA SER A 29 -18.23 10.59 -8.72
C SER A 29 -19.49 10.90 -7.92
N ARG A 30 -19.53 10.51 -6.64
CA ARG A 30 -20.67 10.82 -5.76
C ARG A 30 -20.81 12.32 -5.52
N LEU A 31 -19.70 13.02 -5.26
CA LEU A 31 -19.70 14.47 -5.05
C LEU A 31 -20.20 15.26 -6.27
N GLN A 32 -20.02 14.72 -7.48
CA GLN A 32 -20.43 15.38 -8.73
C GLN A 32 -21.84 15.01 -9.18
N ASN A 33 -22.14 13.71 -9.18
CA ASN A 33 -23.35 13.18 -9.82
C ASN A 33 -24.52 13.11 -8.85
N GLU A 34 -24.26 13.16 -7.54
CA GLU A 34 -25.29 13.05 -6.50
C GLU A 34 -25.21 14.18 -5.47
N PRO A 35 -25.20 15.47 -5.88
CA PRO A 35 -24.98 16.59 -4.94
C PRO A 35 -26.02 16.64 -3.83
N HIS A 36 -27.25 16.20 -4.08
CA HIS A 36 -28.33 16.13 -3.09
C HIS A 36 -28.13 15.02 -2.03
N SER A 37 -27.32 13.99 -2.32
CA SER A 37 -27.01 12.89 -1.39
C SER A 37 -25.80 13.19 -0.49
N VAL A 38 -25.12 14.31 -0.76
CA VAL A 38 -23.94 14.76 -0.03
C VAL A 38 -24.37 15.52 1.22
N LYS A 39 -24.03 14.97 2.38
CA LYS A 39 -24.28 15.63 3.67
C LYS A 39 -23.25 16.74 3.90
N ILE A 40 -23.75 17.90 4.33
CA ILE A 40 -22.97 19.07 4.74
C ILE A 40 -23.26 19.32 6.22
N THR A 41 -22.21 19.52 7.00
CA THR A 41 -22.31 19.77 8.44
C THR A 41 -21.94 21.22 8.75
N LYS A 42 -22.74 21.86 9.61
CA LYS A 42 -22.48 23.19 10.13
C LYS A 42 -21.43 23.10 11.24
N LEU A 43 -20.33 23.82 11.09
CA LEU A 43 -19.25 23.93 12.06
C LEU A 43 -19.09 25.37 12.51
N HIS A 44 -18.75 25.55 13.78
CA HIS A 44 -18.44 26.86 14.34
C HIS A 44 -16.91 27.05 14.31
N HIS A 45 -16.41 27.89 13.41
CA HIS A 45 -14.99 28.15 13.21
C HIS A 45 -14.71 29.65 13.29
N LYS A 46 -13.75 30.06 14.13
CA LYS A 46 -13.34 31.47 14.30
C LYS A 46 -14.50 32.46 14.52
N GLY A 47 -15.54 32.06 15.27
CA GLY A 47 -16.69 32.91 15.56
C GLY A 47 -17.74 32.99 14.45
N GLN A 48 -17.59 32.20 13.38
CA GLN A 48 -18.52 32.13 12.27
C GLN A 48 -18.99 30.70 12.03
N ASN A 49 -20.19 30.56 11.48
CA ASN A 49 -20.71 29.27 11.05
C ASN A 49 -20.22 28.99 9.62
N VAL A 50 -19.43 27.94 9.45
CA VAL A 50 -18.97 27.45 8.16
C VAL A 50 -19.66 26.12 7.87
N TYR A 51 -20.12 25.93 6.64
CA TYR A 51 -20.75 24.70 6.19
C TYR A 51 -19.73 23.90 5.40
N VAL A 52 -19.37 22.71 5.88
CA VAL A 52 -18.35 21.89 5.23
C VAL A 52 -18.86 20.48 4.98
N LEU A 53 -18.21 19.79 4.07
CA LEU A 53 -18.50 18.39 3.75
C LEU A 53 -18.43 17.50 5.01
N ASP A 54 -19.49 16.72 5.26
CA ASP A 54 -19.47 15.70 6.31
C ASP A 54 -18.60 14.52 5.87
N ILE A 55 -17.37 14.42 6.36
CA ILE A 55 -16.46 13.33 5.98
C ILE A 55 -16.89 11.96 6.51
N SER A 56 -17.81 11.90 7.50
CA SER A 56 -18.25 10.63 8.10
C SER A 56 -19.08 9.77 7.15
N GLN A 57 -19.63 10.37 6.09
CA GLN A 57 -20.40 9.68 5.06
C GLN A 57 -19.52 8.90 4.04
N PHE A 58 -18.20 9.03 4.14
CA PHE A 58 -17.23 8.33 3.28
C PHE A 58 -16.51 7.24 4.09
N PRO A 59 -15.93 6.23 3.42
CA PRO A 59 -15.15 5.21 4.10
C PRO A 59 -14.00 5.83 4.93
N LYS A 60 -13.72 5.23 6.08
CA LYS A 60 -12.63 5.70 6.94
C LYS A 60 -11.31 5.53 6.21
N GLU A 61 -10.49 6.57 6.24
CA GLU A 61 -9.20 6.59 5.55
C GLU A 61 -8.24 5.49 6.05
N VAL A 62 -8.33 5.12 7.32
CA VAL A 62 -7.52 4.05 7.93
C VAL A 62 -7.83 2.65 7.37
N ASP A 63 -9.00 2.48 6.73
CA ASP A 63 -9.45 1.22 6.14
C ASP A 63 -9.20 1.17 4.62
N MET A 64 -8.51 2.17 4.09
CA MET A 64 -8.22 2.29 2.66
C MET A 64 -7.34 1.14 2.18
N ARG A 65 -7.64 0.61 0.98
CA ARG A 65 -6.82 -0.43 0.35
C ARG A 65 -5.60 0.17 -0.37
N PRO A 66 -4.49 -0.57 -0.52
CA PRO A 66 -3.27 -0.06 -1.17
C PRO A 66 -3.50 0.54 -2.55
N LEU A 67 -4.32 -0.11 -3.39
CA LEU A 67 -4.61 0.37 -4.74
C LEU A 67 -5.42 1.68 -4.72
N ASN A 68 -6.43 1.75 -3.84
CA ASN A 68 -7.25 2.95 -3.69
C ASN A 68 -6.38 4.12 -3.19
N TRP A 69 -5.51 3.87 -2.22
CA TRP A 69 -4.55 4.85 -1.71
C TRP A 69 -3.61 5.37 -2.79
N TYR A 70 -3.03 4.48 -3.60
CA TYR A 70 -2.16 4.87 -4.71
C TYR A 70 -2.91 5.75 -5.71
N SER A 71 -4.10 5.34 -6.14
CA SER A 71 -4.91 6.09 -7.11
C SER A 71 -5.44 7.43 -6.56
N ALA A 72 -5.71 7.51 -5.25
CA ALA A 72 -6.14 8.74 -4.59
C ALA A 72 -4.99 9.75 -4.49
N TRP A 73 -3.75 9.27 -4.34
CA TRP A 73 -2.56 10.12 -4.27
C TRP A 73 -2.33 10.94 -5.52
N GLU A 74 -2.53 10.37 -6.71
CA GLU A 74 -2.36 11.11 -7.97
C GLU A 74 -3.28 12.34 -8.02
N ARG A 75 -4.56 12.15 -7.71
CA ARG A 75 -5.55 13.24 -7.67
C ARG A 75 -5.31 14.22 -6.54
N TYR A 76 -4.82 13.73 -5.40
CA TYR A 76 -4.40 14.61 -4.29
C TYR A 76 -3.24 15.50 -4.71
N LEU A 77 -2.25 15.00 -5.45
CA LEU A 77 -1.14 15.81 -5.95
C LEU A 77 -1.60 16.86 -6.97
N GLU A 78 -2.55 16.52 -7.84
CA GLU A 78 -3.19 17.49 -8.75
C GLU A 78 -3.91 18.61 -7.97
N TRP A 79 -4.67 18.23 -6.93
CA TRP A 79 -5.35 19.19 -6.06
C TRP A 79 -4.38 20.11 -5.31
N VAL A 80 -3.32 19.54 -4.71
CA VAL A 80 -2.27 20.31 -4.03
C VAL A 80 -1.62 21.29 -5.00
N ASP A 81 -1.34 20.88 -6.23
CA ASP A 81 -0.70 21.74 -7.22
C ASP A 81 -1.59 22.93 -7.60
N GLY A 82 -2.87 22.67 -7.88
CA GLY A 82 -3.84 23.70 -8.24
C GLY A 82 -4.11 24.70 -7.12
N ARG A 83 -4.03 24.26 -5.85
CA ARG A 83 -4.38 25.10 -4.70
C ARG A 83 -3.18 25.73 -3.99
N LEU A 84 -2.14 24.95 -3.78
CA LEU A 84 -1.01 25.27 -2.91
C LEU A 84 0.30 25.48 -3.68
N GLY A 85 0.30 25.19 -4.98
CA GLY A 85 1.41 25.41 -5.89
C GLY A 85 2.45 24.29 -5.92
N SER A 86 3.37 24.44 -6.87
CA SER A 86 4.32 23.39 -7.28
C SER A 86 5.34 23.01 -6.20
N VAL A 87 5.67 23.92 -5.28
CA VAL A 87 6.60 23.64 -4.16
C VAL A 87 5.99 22.62 -3.21
N LEU A 88 4.72 22.82 -2.81
CA LEU A 88 4.01 21.89 -1.94
C LEU A 88 3.65 20.60 -2.68
N ARG A 89 3.31 20.67 -3.97
CA ARG A 89 3.18 19.47 -4.82
C ARG A 89 4.46 18.63 -4.80
N ARG A 90 5.62 19.26 -4.96
CA ARG A 90 6.92 18.56 -4.94
C ARG A 90 7.22 17.93 -3.60
N MET A 91 6.98 18.64 -2.50
CA MET A 91 7.14 18.10 -1.15
C MET A 91 6.28 16.84 -0.95
N TRP A 92 4.99 16.91 -1.29
CA TRP A 92 4.08 15.78 -1.18
C TRP A 92 4.41 14.63 -2.15
N SER A 93 4.91 14.95 -3.34
CA SER A 93 5.43 13.95 -4.27
C SER A 93 6.62 13.20 -3.67
N CYS A 94 7.55 13.88 -3.01
CA CYS A 94 8.67 13.25 -2.31
C CYS A 94 8.20 12.35 -1.16
N HIS A 95 7.22 12.80 -0.37
CA HIS A 95 6.58 12.00 0.69
C HIS A 95 5.96 10.73 0.11
N PHE A 96 5.13 10.86 -0.93
CA PHE A 96 4.51 9.71 -1.60
C PHE A 96 5.56 8.72 -2.14
N HIS A 97 6.58 9.22 -2.84
CA HIS A 97 7.67 8.39 -3.36
C HIS A 97 8.48 7.71 -2.26
N PHE A 98 8.69 8.37 -1.13
CA PHE A 98 9.34 7.73 0.01
C PHE A 98 8.53 6.52 0.48
N LEU A 99 7.20 6.66 0.59
CA LEU A 99 6.32 5.59 1.06
C LEU A 99 6.15 4.44 0.07
N THR A 100 6.05 4.72 -1.22
CA THR A 100 5.88 3.67 -2.24
C THR A 100 7.15 2.85 -2.47
N ARG A 101 8.33 3.40 -2.13
CA ARG A 101 9.64 2.72 -2.25
C ARG A 101 10.01 1.86 -1.05
N LYS A 102 9.10 1.61 -0.12
CA LYS A 102 9.38 0.73 1.01
C LYS A 102 9.41 -0.73 0.55
N ASP A 103 10.45 -1.45 0.96
CA ASP A 103 10.47 -2.90 0.85
C ASP A 103 9.27 -3.49 1.58
N ASP A 104 8.73 -4.58 1.04
CA ASP A 104 7.53 -5.24 1.56
C ASP A 104 6.33 -4.26 1.76
N PHE A 105 6.15 -3.33 0.81
CA PHE A 105 5.10 -2.30 0.81
C PHE A 105 3.72 -2.83 1.23
N LEU A 106 3.29 -3.98 0.71
CA LEU A 106 1.99 -4.56 1.02
C LEU A 106 1.89 -5.05 2.47
N GLU A 107 2.95 -5.67 3.00
CA GLU A 107 3.00 -6.16 4.38
C GLU A 107 3.07 -4.98 5.37
N SER A 108 3.81 -3.93 4.99
CA SER A 108 3.97 -2.71 5.77
C SER A 108 2.84 -1.69 5.55
N PHE A 109 1.87 -1.98 4.69
CA PHE A 109 0.92 -0.96 4.21
C PHE A 109 0.12 -0.32 5.34
N THR A 110 -0.29 -1.09 6.34
CA THR A 110 -0.99 -0.56 7.52
C THR A 110 -0.16 0.49 8.26
N ALA A 111 1.15 0.30 8.37
CA ALA A 111 2.05 1.28 9.00
C ALA A 111 2.27 2.48 8.08
N ILE A 112 2.42 2.25 6.78
CA ILE A 112 2.55 3.29 5.75
C ILE A 112 1.34 4.22 5.77
N LEU A 113 0.12 3.66 5.73
CA LEU A 113 -1.12 4.42 5.74
C LEU A 113 -1.28 5.22 7.04
N LYS A 114 -0.97 4.61 8.19
CA LYS A 114 -1.00 5.32 9.49
C LYS A 114 -0.03 6.50 9.52
N PHE A 115 1.20 6.29 9.06
CA PHE A 115 2.20 7.35 9.00
C PHE A 115 1.81 8.46 8.02
N ASP A 116 1.30 8.10 6.85
CA ASP A 116 0.79 9.04 5.87
C ASP A 116 -0.30 9.95 6.46
N ILE A 117 -1.33 9.35 7.07
CA ILE A 117 -2.41 10.07 7.73
C ILE A 117 -1.85 10.97 8.85
N GLU A 118 -0.89 10.48 9.65
CA GLU A 118 -0.27 11.26 10.72
C GLU A 118 0.42 12.51 10.18
N ILE A 119 1.24 12.38 9.13
CA ILE A 119 1.99 13.50 8.55
C ILE A 119 1.03 14.50 7.90
N ARG A 120 0.06 14.06 7.08
CA ARG A 120 -0.92 14.97 6.46
C ARG A 120 -1.77 15.71 7.50
N ARG A 121 -2.19 15.03 8.58
CA ARG A 121 -2.93 15.68 9.67
C ARG A 121 -2.09 16.74 10.37
N LYS A 122 -0.83 16.45 10.69
CA LYS A 122 0.06 17.41 11.35
C LYS A 122 0.29 18.65 10.48
N CYS A 123 0.57 18.46 9.19
CA CYS A 123 0.71 19.57 8.24
C CYS A 123 -0.58 20.40 8.13
N ALA A 124 -1.75 19.75 8.14
CA ALA A 124 -3.03 20.46 8.08
C ALA A 124 -3.32 21.28 9.36
N SER A 125 -2.96 20.74 10.53
CA SER A 125 -3.20 21.40 11.83
C SER A 125 -2.19 22.51 12.16
N ASP A 126 -0.95 22.38 11.66
CA ASP A 126 0.13 23.32 11.94
C ASP A 126 0.92 23.62 10.66
N PRO A 127 0.71 24.80 10.04
CA PRO A 127 1.44 25.22 8.85
C PRO A 127 2.96 25.36 9.05
N LYS A 128 3.43 25.46 10.30
CA LYS A 128 4.87 25.52 10.63
C LYS A 128 5.46 24.15 10.94
N PHE A 129 4.63 23.10 10.90
CA PHE A 129 5.10 21.75 11.13
C PHE A 129 6.20 21.39 10.13
N SER A 130 7.35 21.01 10.67
CA SER A 130 8.48 20.52 9.89
C SER A 130 9.18 19.43 10.66
N LEU A 131 9.74 18.47 9.92
CA LEU A 131 10.60 17.43 10.45
C LEU A 131 11.91 17.47 9.69
N THR A 132 13.02 17.28 10.41
CA THR A 132 14.27 16.92 9.77
C THR A 132 14.15 15.54 9.12
N VAL A 133 15.03 15.25 8.15
CA VAL A 133 15.05 13.96 7.45
C VAL A 133 15.17 12.79 8.46
N ASP A 134 15.98 12.95 9.50
CA ASP A 134 16.20 11.91 10.51
C ASP A 134 14.99 11.73 11.43
N GLN A 135 14.35 12.83 11.85
CA GLN A 135 13.10 12.75 12.61
C GLN A 135 11.99 12.08 11.80
N TYR A 136 11.88 12.41 10.51
CA TYR A 136 10.90 11.82 9.61
C TYR A 136 11.11 10.31 9.45
N LYS A 137 12.35 9.87 9.15
CA LYS A 137 12.70 8.46 9.02
C LYS A 137 12.54 7.69 10.34
N SER A 138 13.03 8.25 11.44
CA SER A 138 12.91 7.66 12.77
C SER A 138 11.45 7.47 13.16
N ARG A 139 10.59 8.46 12.90
CA ARG A 139 9.17 8.37 13.18
C ARG A 139 8.48 7.26 12.38
N PHE A 140 8.85 7.09 11.12
CA PHE A 140 8.35 6.00 10.30
C PHE A 140 8.76 4.62 10.84
N VAL A 141 10.03 4.45 11.21
CA VAL A 141 10.54 3.18 11.79
C VAL A 141 9.83 2.84 13.11
N GLN A 142 9.60 3.83 13.98
CA GLN A 142 8.83 3.62 15.21
C GLN A 142 7.41 3.10 14.94
N LEU A 143 6.76 3.59 13.88
CA LEU A 143 5.43 3.12 13.49
C LEU A 143 5.45 1.71 12.92
N LEU A 144 6.47 1.34 12.13
CA LEU A 144 6.65 -0.04 11.68
C LEU A 144 6.72 -1.00 12.87
N ILE A 145 7.62 -0.73 13.83
CA ILE A 145 7.80 -1.55 15.04
C ILE A 145 6.49 -1.64 15.82
N LYS A 146 5.79 -0.51 16.01
CA LYS A 146 4.53 -0.47 16.75
C LYS A 146 3.44 -1.33 16.10
N VAL A 147 3.32 -1.28 14.77
CA VAL A 147 2.32 -2.06 14.04
C VAL A 147 2.67 -3.54 14.09
N SER A 148 3.93 -3.92 13.86
CA SER A 148 4.38 -5.31 13.97
C SER A 148 4.11 -5.91 15.37
N ASN A 149 4.43 -5.17 16.44
CA ASN A 149 4.20 -5.62 17.81
C ASN A 149 2.70 -5.74 18.15
N SER A 150 1.86 -4.87 17.59
CA SER A 150 0.42 -4.94 17.81
C SER A 150 -0.19 -6.21 17.20
N SER A 151 0.32 -6.66 16.04
CA SER A 151 -0.10 -7.91 15.41
C SER A 151 0.30 -9.14 16.23
N SER A 152 1.45 -9.12 16.91
CA SER A 152 1.91 -10.22 17.77
C SER A 152 1.22 -10.26 19.15
N SER A 153 0.61 -9.16 19.58
CA SER A 153 -0.02 -9.05 20.91
C SER A 153 -1.48 -9.51 20.93
N SER A 154 -2.14 -9.59 19.76
CA SER A 154 -3.55 -9.97 19.64
C SER A 154 -3.80 -11.48 19.70
N GLU A 155 -2.76 -12.32 19.70
CA GLU A 155 -2.90 -13.78 19.76
C GLU A 155 -2.72 -14.37 21.18
N LYS A 156 -2.53 -13.55 22.22
CA LYS A 156 -2.28 -14.03 23.60
C LYS A 156 -3.31 -13.58 24.65
N SER A 157 -4.59 -13.49 24.29
CA SER A 157 -5.65 -13.26 25.30
C SER A 157 -6.89 -14.14 25.08
N SER A 158 -6.71 -15.46 25.15
CA SER A 158 -7.80 -16.40 25.47
C SER A 158 -7.25 -17.60 26.25
N PHE A 159 -6.57 -17.35 27.36
CA PHE A 159 -6.39 -18.35 28.41
C PHE A 159 -6.78 -17.73 29.75
N ARG A 160 -8.08 -17.48 29.93
CA ARG A 160 -8.65 -17.17 31.24
C ARG A 160 -8.88 -18.48 32.00
N SER A 161 -8.02 -18.68 33.00
CA SER A 161 -8.34 -19.20 34.33
C SER A 161 -9.28 -20.41 34.42
N GLN A 162 -8.70 -21.61 34.60
CA GLN A 162 -9.36 -22.66 35.38
C GLN A 162 -8.52 -23.00 36.59
N ARG A 163 -9.09 -22.67 37.75
CA ARG A 163 -8.62 -23.04 39.08
C ARG A 163 -8.59 -24.56 39.21
N PHE A 164 -7.58 -25.06 39.91
CA PHE A 164 -7.55 -26.41 40.48
C PHE A 164 -8.83 -26.71 41.28
N SER A 165 -9.45 -27.86 41.01
CA SER A 165 -10.15 -28.65 42.03
C SER A 165 -10.12 -30.14 41.65
N PRO A 166 -9.87 -31.05 42.60
CA PRO A 166 -9.42 -32.41 42.36
C PRO A 166 -10.61 -33.38 42.26
N TYR A 167 -10.66 -34.21 41.23
CA TYR A 167 -11.07 -35.63 41.28
C TYR A 167 -10.87 -36.24 39.89
N GLU A 168 -10.16 -37.37 39.86
CA GLU A 168 -9.89 -38.16 38.66
C GLU A 168 -11.17 -38.75 38.07
N ARG A 169 -11.34 -38.64 36.74
CA ARG A 169 -12.18 -39.57 35.98
C ARG A 169 -11.44 -40.08 34.74
N LYS A 170 -11.43 -41.41 34.66
CA LYS A 170 -10.78 -42.30 33.67
C LYS A 170 -11.15 -42.00 32.21
N PRO A 171 -10.28 -42.42 31.26
CA PRO A 171 -10.42 -42.11 29.84
C PRO A 171 -11.51 -42.97 29.19
N ARG A 172 -12.38 -42.32 28.40
CA ARG A 172 -13.17 -43.00 27.37
C ARG A 172 -12.55 -42.70 26.01
N GLN A 173 -12.06 -43.75 25.38
CA GLN A 173 -11.88 -43.84 23.94
C GLN A 173 -13.24 -43.66 23.29
N ASP A 174 -13.33 -42.79 22.29
CA ASP A 174 -14.10 -43.03 21.08
C ASP A 174 -13.59 -42.11 19.97
N ALA A 175 -13.68 -42.65 18.76
CA ALA A 175 -12.97 -42.26 17.56
C ALA A 175 -13.61 -41.10 16.79
N ALA A 176 -12.85 -40.67 15.78
CA ALA A 176 -13.17 -39.78 14.65
C ALA A 176 -13.11 -38.27 14.93
N ASP A 177 -12.06 -37.63 14.40
CA ASP A 177 -12.29 -36.56 13.45
C ASP A 177 -11.09 -36.42 12.49
N GLU A 178 -11.35 -36.66 11.21
CA GLU A 178 -10.45 -36.28 10.12
C GLU A 178 -10.48 -34.75 9.98
N SER A 179 -9.34 -34.07 10.08
CA SER A 179 -9.04 -32.86 9.29
C SER A 179 -7.66 -32.28 9.62
N PHE A 180 -6.61 -32.88 9.05
CA PHE A 180 -5.33 -32.20 8.86
C PHE A 180 -5.02 -32.09 7.37
N ARG A 181 -5.85 -31.34 6.63
CA ARG A 181 -5.38 -30.69 5.41
C ARG A 181 -4.93 -29.28 5.79
N GLY A 182 -3.66 -29.18 6.18
CA GLY A 182 -2.97 -27.92 6.30
C GLY A 182 -3.11 -27.13 5.00
N SER A 183 -3.61 -25.92 5.10
CA SER A 183 -3.64 -24.94 4.02
C SER A 183 -2.22 -24.80 3.47
N GLN A 184 -1.95 -25.40 2.30
CA GLN A 184 -0.69 -25.20 1.58
C GLN A 184 -0.63 -23.72 1.20
N ARG A 185 0.07 -22.93 2.02
CA ARG A 185 0.53 -21.59 1.63
C ARG A 185 1.48 -21.80 0.45
N SER A 186 0.97 -21.56 -0.76
CA SER A 186 1.75 -21.58 -2.00
C SER A 186 3.03 -20.76 -1.80
N GLN A 187 4.19 -21.40 -1.84
CA GLN A 187 5.45 -20.70 -1.67
C GLN A 187 5.64 -19.69 -2.82
N PRO A 188 6.20 -18.49 -2.56
CA PRO A 188 6.42 -17.51 -3.61
C PRO A 188 7.39 -18.07 -4.67
N THR A 189 6.98 -17.98 -5.94
CA THR A 189 7.82 -18.31 -7.09
C THR A 189 8.70 -17.11 -7.46
N CYS A 190 10.00 -17.34 -7.59
CA CYS A 190 10.96 -16.32 -8.01
C CYS A 190 10.71 -15.84 -9.45
N LEU A 191 10.72 -14.53 -9.69
CA LEU A 191 10.50 -13.94 -11.03
C LEU A 191 11.71 -14.03 -11.98
N ILE A 192 12.89 -14.32 -11.44
CA ILE A 192 14.14 -14.44 -12.20
C ILE A 192 14.34 -15.90 -12.62
N CYS A 193 14.35 -16.81 -11.64
CA CYS A 193 14.65 -18.22 -11.89
C CYS A 193 13.41 -19.10 -11.90
N THR A 194 12.20 -18.62 -11.63
CA THR A 194 10.96 -19.44 -11.60
C THR A 194 10.93 -20.59 -10.58
N ARG A 195 11.90 -20.70 -9.67
CA ARG A 195 11.88 -21.69 -8.58
C ARG A 195 11.01 -21.23 -7.41
N PRO A 196 10.29 -22.13 -6.73
CA PRO A 196 9.59 -21.80 -5.49
C PRO A 196 10.57 -21.63 -4.32
N GLY A 197 10.12 -20.95 -3.26
CA GLY A 197 10.81 -20.94 -1.96
C GLY A 197 11.69 -19.72 -1.71
N HIS A 198 11.85 -18.80 -2.67
CA HIS A 198 12.58 -17.54 -2.46
C HIS A 198 12.04 -16.36 -3.27
N LYS A 199 12.28 -15.15 -2.74
CA LYS A 199 11.98 -13.88 -3.43
C LYS A 199 13.05 -13.60 -4.49
N TYR A 200 12.68 -12.95 -5.59
CA TYR A 200 13.63 -12.60 -6.66
C TYR A 200 14.78 -11.71 -6.19
N SER A 201 14.53 -10.86 -5.17
CA SER A 201 15.55 -9.98 -4.59
C SER A 201 16.71 -10.75 -3.96
N LEU A 202 16.44 -11.96 -3.47
CA LEU A 202 17.38 -12.88 -2.83
C LEU A 202 17.82 -14.02 -3.77
N CYS A 203 17.53 -13.92 -5.07
CA CYS A 203 17.87 -14.97 -6.03
C CYS A 203 19.38 -14.96 -6.31
N THR A 204 20.06 -16.00 -5.85
CA THR A 204 21.49 -16.28 -6.12
C THR A 204 21.69 -17.35 -7.20
N GLU A 205 20.59 -17.91 -7.71
CA GLU A 205 20.64 -18.91 -8.78
C GLU A 205 21.24 -18.29 -10.05
N GLU A 206 21.87 -19.10 -10.89
CA GLU A 206 22.43 -18.62 -12.16
C GLU A 206 21.67 -19.16 -13.38
N THR A 207 20.83 -20.16 -13.17
CA THR A 207 20.11 -20.93 -14.18
C THR A 207 18.63 -21.09 -13.84
N THR A 208 17.80 -21.13 -14.87
CA THR A 208 16.39 -21.52 -14.75
C THR A 208 16.26 -23.04 -14.47
N PRO A 209 15.10 -23.55 -14.02
CA PRO A 209 14.81 -24.98 -13.86
C PRO A 209 15.06 -25.80 -15.12
N LYS A 210 15.00 -25.16 -16.30
CA LYS A 210 15.28 -25.78 -17.60
C LYS A 210 16.77 -25.74 -17.98
N GLY A 211 17.65 -25.31 -17.08
CA GLY A 211 19.10 -25.22 -17.32
C GLY A 211 19.54 -24.03 -18.18
N GLN A 212 18.62 -23.16 -18.60
CA GLN A 212 18.96 -21.97 -19.39
C GLN A 212 19.57 -20.88 -18.51
N GLN A 213 20.57 -20.16 -19.03
CA GLN A 213 21.12 -18.98 -18.36
C GLN A 213 20.04 -17.91 -18.16
N MET A 214 20.01 -17.33 -16.96
CA MET A 214 19.02 -16.32 -16.63
C MET A 214 19.34 -14.99 -17.33
N PHE A 215 18.30 -14.37 -17.89
CA PHE A 215 18.39 -13.10 -18.62
C PHE A 215 18.51 -11.88 -17.69
N ALA A 216 17.88 -11.95 -16.52
CA ALA A 216 17.89 -10.90 -15.51
C ALA A 216 18.59 -11.34 -14.22
N ARG A 217 18.97 -10.35 -13.40
CA ARG A 217 19.44 -10.54 -12.02
C ARG A 217 18.86 -9.47 -11.08
N SER A 218 18.89 -9.77 -9.80
CA SER A 218 18.62 -8.76 -8.76
C SER A 218 19.90 -7.99 -8.44
N ARG A 219 19.84 -6.66 -8.44
CA ARG A 219 20.90 -5.79 -7.95
C ARG A 219 20.29 -4.65 -7.14
N GLU A 220 20.69 -4.50 -5.89
CA GLU A 220 20.18 -3.47 -4.98
C GLU A 220 18.63 -3.46 -4.89
N GLY A 221 18.03 -4.66 -4.90
CA GLY A 221 16.57 -4.82 -4.86
C GLY A 221 15.84 -4.49 -6.17
N LYS A 222 16.57 -4.13 -7.24
CA LYS A 222 16.01 -3.88 -8.58
C LYS A 222 16.25 -5.04 -9.52
N LEU A 223 15.30 -5.22 -10.44
CA LEU A 223 15.43 -6.16 -11.53
C LEU A 223 16.21 -5.50 -12.67
N VAL A 224 17.35 -6.07 -13.02
CA VAL A 224 18.23 -5.54 -14.08
C VAL A 224 18.63 -6.64 -15.03
N ARG A 225 18.97 -6.28 -16.27
CA ARG A 225 19.57 -7.24 -17.21
C ARG A 225 20.94 -7.70 -16.72
N ARG A 226 21.29 -8.95 -17.03
CA ARG A 226 22.57 -9.54 -16.63
C ARG A 226 23.76 -8.98 -17.41
N ASP A 227 23.55 -8.56 -18.66
CA ASP A 227 24.60 -8.10 -19.58
C ASP A 227 25.05 -6.65 -19.33
N ASN A 228 24.10 -5.72 -19.23
CA ASN A 228 24.39 -4.28 -19.18
C ASN A 228 23.83 -3.57 -17.94
N ASN A 229 23.21 -4.31 -17.02
CA ASN A 229 22.54 -3.78 -15.82
C ASN A 229 21.42 -2.77 -16.09
N SER A 230 20.85 -2.72 -17.30
CA SER A 230 19.73 -1.82 -17.55
C SER A 230 18.51 -2.25 -16.74
N PRO A 231 17.75 -1.30 -16.16
CA PRO A 231 16.59 -1.63 -15.35
C PRO A 231 15.49 -2.27 -16.20
N ILE A 232 14.82 -3.26 -15.60
CA ILE A 232 13.70 -3.98 -16.19
C ILE A 232 12.44 -3.56 -15.42
N CYS A 233 11.39 -3.22 -16.16
CA CYS A 233 10.13 -2.79 -15.60
C CYS A 233 9.49 -3.92 -14.77
N PHE A 234 9.31 -3.66 -13.48
CA PHE A 234 8.69 -4.61 -12.57
C PHE A 234 7.17 -4.79 -12.81
N PRO A 235 6.37 -3.72 -13.03
CA PRO A 235 4.97 -3.85 -13.43
C PRO A 235 4.77 -4.75 -14.66
N PHE A 236 5.66 -4.63 -15.66
CA PHE A 236 5.63 -5.48 -16.84
C PHE A 236 5.88 -6.97 -16.52
N GLN A 237 6.70 -7.31 -15.52
CA GLN A 237 6.90 -8.71 -15.11
C GLN A 237 5.67 -9.35 -14.50
N LEU A 238 4.81 -8.54 -13.87
CA LEU A 238 3.63 -9.01 -13.15
C LEU A 238 2.40 -9.01 -14.05
N ALA A 239 2.36 -8.12 -15.04
CA ALA A 239 1.27 -8.03 -15.99
C ALA A 239 1.11 -9.35 -16.77
N ALA A 240 -0.04 -10.00 -16.59
CA ALA A 240 -0.58 -10.84 -17.66
C ALA A 240 -0.73 -9.94 -18.89
N ALA A 241 -0.51 -10.48 -20.10
CA ALA A 241 -0.41 -9.74 -21.37
C ALA A 241 -1.58 -8.75 -21.68
N LYS A 242 -2.62 -8.71 -20.86
CA LYS A 242 -3.81 -7.87 -20.95
C LYS A 242 -3.73 -6.52 -20.20
N ARG A 243 -2.69 -6.25 -19.40
CA ARG A 243 -2.51 -4.95 -18.72
C ARG A 243 -1.08 -4.43 -18.89
N PRO A 244 -0.71 -3.88 -20.06
CA PRO A 244 0.62 -3.34 -20.27
C PRO A 244 0.88 -2.18 -19.29
N CYS A 245 2.13 -2.05 -18.86
CA CYS A 245 2.58 -0.89 -18.10
C CYS A 245 2.40 0.36 -18.97
N GLN A 246 1.59 1.32 -18.51
CA GLN A 246 1.28 2.56 -19.23
C GLN A 246 2.18 3.74 -18.81
N ASP A 247 3.10 3.51 -17.88
CA ASP A 247 3.98 4.54 -17.36
C ASP A 247 5.11 4.85 -18.35
N ASN A 248 5.38 6.14 -18.56
CA ASN A 248 6.53 6.59 -19.33
C ASN A 248 7.79 6.57 -18.44
N HIS A 249 8.54 5.48 -18.49
CA HIS A 249 9.76 5.29 -17.69
C HIS A 249 10.89 4.68 -18.53
N PRO A 250 12.17 4.84 -18.13
CA PRO A 250 13.32 4.29 -18.86
C PRO A 250 13.47 2.77 -18.73
N ASP A 251 12.71 2.11 -17.84
CA ASP A 251 12.84 0.67 -17.60
C ASP A 251 12.34 -0.17 -18.79
N GLN A 252 13.05 -1.25 -19.10
CA GLN A 252 12.75 -2.07 -20.27
C GLN A 252 11.56 -3.01 -20.02
N HIS A 253 10.58 -3.01 -20.94
CA HIS A 253 9.48 -3.98 -20.99
C HIS A 253 9.93 -5.29 -21.65
N ILE A 254 10.73 -6.08 -20.92
CA ILE A 254 11.25 -7.38 -21.36
C ILE A 254 11.11 -8.43 -20.26
N CYS A 255 10.81 -9.68 -20.61
CA CYS A 255 10.66 -10.80 -19.68
C CYS A 255 11.97 -11.07 -18.93
N ALA A 256 11.93 -11.17 -17.62
CA ALA A 256 13.13 -11.42 -16.81
C ALA A 256 13.67 -12.86 -16.97
N VAL A 257 12.82 -13.78 -17.41
CA VAL A 257 13.18 -15.20 -17.61
C VAL A 257 13.85 -15.40 -18.97
N CYS A 258 13.26 -14.86 -20.05
CA CYS A 258 13.68 -15.17 -21.43
C CYS A 258 14.03 -13.96 -22.31
N GLY A 259 13.85 -12.73 -21.83
CA GLY A 259 14.16 -11.51 -22.58
C GLY A 259 13.14 -11.10 -23.65
N SER A 260 12.04 -11.84 -23.85
CA SER A 260 10.98 -11.47 -24.81
C SER A 260 10.28 -10.15 -24.43
N ARG A 261 9.83 -9.39 -25.43
CA ARG A 261 9.00 -8.18 -25.26
C ARG A 261 7.50 -8.46 -25.20
N ASP A 262 7.10 -9.69 -25.48
CA ASP A 262 5.68 -10.04 -25.65
C ASP A 262 4.98 -10.34 -24.31
N HIS A 263 5.75 -10.70 -23.29
CA HIS A 263 5.22 -11.14 -22.00
C HIS A 263 6.13 -10.81 -20.81
N GLY A 264 5.51 -10.72 -19.63
CA GLY A 264 6.22 -10.67 -18.34
C GLY A 264 6.55 -12.04 -17.77
N SER A 265 7.45 -12.10 -16.78
CA SER A 265 7.81 -13.34 -16.08
C SER A 265 6.63 -14.08 -15.43
N SER A 266 5.55 -13.39 -15.05
CA SER A 266 4.37 -14.01 -14.44
C SER A 266 3.66 -15.00 -15.36
N ASN A 267 3.79 -14.86 -16.69
CA ASN A 267 3.19 -15.80 -17.65
C ASN A 267 3.89 -17.16 -17.68
N HIS A 268 5.08 -17.30 -17.08
CA HIS A 268 5.73 -18.60 -16.89
C HIS A 268 5.15 -19.40 -15.70
N LYS A 269 4.20 -18.83 -14.93
CA LYS A 269 3.53 -19.53 -13.80
C LYS A 269 2.41 -20.47 -14.23
N SER A 270 2.17 -20.65 -15.54
CA SER A 270 1.16 -21.54 -16.10
C SER A 270 1.80 -22.61 -16.99
N ALA A 271 2.51 -23.56 -16.36
CA ALA A 271 2.80 -24.88 -16.89
C ALA A 271 3.05 -25.83 -15.72
#